data_AF-N8VAD9-F1
#
_entry.id   AF-N8VAD9-F1
#
_cell.length_a   1.000
_cell.length_b   1.000
_cell.length_c   1.000
_cell.angle_alpha   90.00
_cell.angle_beta   90.00
_cell.angle_gamma   90.00
#
_symmetry.space_group_name_H-M   'P 1'
#
loop_
_entity.id
_entity.type
_entity.pdbx_description
1 polymer ?
#
loop_
_entity_poly.entity_id
_entity_poly.type
_entity_poly.pdbx_seq_one_letter_code
_entity_poly.pdbx_strand_id
1 'polypeptide(L)'
;MSKSAKVLFICISLKQSIDRRKAIELEFIKLRQAISDIDIELEFFDAIYGKDLTTETLALINIAREQAGQCKRPMSTGEIGCMLSHLFLWQRISEQRYTAYDRVVIIEDDVYLAAHHQHTAQLHSMLNHPAEFIFLSGHSKKARTRILGYVSKDKTYFNMLGSRYQYTMACAYSVTANEATKLVRKMLAKTTVADDWKYLLSEKSEIPYYYFFEQGGENDSTIDASDQNRKDFLVQYKENRFAKNAYKIWQDIQTRIALILSFRRKNILIEYINNIVKKL
;
A
#
# COMPACT_ATOMS: atom_id res chain seq x y z
N MET A 1 -19.69 1.18 -29.33
CA MET A 1 -18.80 2.00 -28.50
C MET A 1 -18.27 1.10 -27.39
N SER A 2 -16.96 0.85 -27.31
CA SER A 2 -16.41 0.09 -26.18
C SER A 2 -16.67 0.89 -24.90
N LYS A 3 -17.11 0.22 -23.83
CA LYS A 3 -17.26 0.84 -22.51
C LYS A 3 -15.92 1.46 -22.13
N SER A 4 -15.90 2.77 -21.82
CA SER A 4 -14.69 3.41 -21.27
C SER A 4 -14.37 2.78 -19.92
N ALA A 5 -13.10 2.48 -19.68
CA ALA A 5 -12.65 1.90 -18.42
C ALA A 5 -12.84 2.92 -17.30
N LYS A 6 -13.24 2.44 -16.11
CA LYS A 6 -13.60 3.29 -14.98
C LYS A 6 -12.73 3.01 -13.76
N VAL A 7 -12.07 4.06 -13.25
CA VAL A 7 -11.19 3.99 -12.06
C VAL A 7 -11.73 4.91 -10.98
N LEU A 8 -11.88 4.37 -9.77
CA LEU A 8 -12.19 5.16 -8.58
C LEU A 8 -10.93 5.39 -7.76
N PHE A 9 -10.68 6.64 -7.40
CA PHE A 9 -9.74 7.01 -6.36
C PHE A 9 -10.51 7.39 -5.09
N ILE A 10 -10.18 6.76 -3.97
CA ILE A 10 -10.78 7.03 -2.67
C ILE A 10 -9.69 7.65 -1.78
N CYS A 11 -9.86 8.94 -1.47
CA CYS A 11 -8.93 9.68 -0.62
C CYS A 11 -9.37 9.58 0.85
N ILE A 12 -8.52 8.98 1.68
CA ILE A 12 -8.67 8.98 3.14
C ILE A 12 -8.18 10.34 3.64
N SER A 13 -9.10 11.14 4.16
CA SER A 13 -8.82 12.48 4.69
C SER A 13 -9.71 12.77 5.89
N LEU A 14 -9.22 13.50 6.89
CA LEU A 14 -10.09 13.97 7.97
C LEU A 14 -11.13 14.93 7.41
N LYS A 15 -12.36 14.88 7.95
CA LYS A 15 -13.47 15.73 7.50
C LYS A 15 -13.14 17.22 7.60
N GLN A 16 -12.41 17.60 8.64
CA GLN A 16 -11.96 18.98 8.86
C GLN A 16 -10.74 19.41 8.03
N SER A 17 -10.09 18.51 7.28
CA SER A 17 -8.90 18.84 6.47
C SER A 17 -9.26 19.48 5.13
N ILE A 18 -10.04 20.57 5.17
CA ILE A 18 -10.64 21.21 4.00
C ILE A 18 -9.60 21.59 2.94
N ASP A 19 -8.47 22.18 3.35
CA ASP A 19 -7.46 22.64 2.39
C ASP A 19 -6.72 21.48 1.72
N ARG A 20 -6.48 20.37 2.45
CA ARG A 20 -5.89 19.15 1.86
C ARG A 20 -6.85 18.47 0.88
N ARG A 21 -8.14 18.40 1.22
CA ARG A 21 -9.17 17.88 0.31
C ARG A 21 -9.25 18.71 -0.97
N LYS A 22 -9.27 20.04 -0.86
CA LYS A 22 -9.23 20.94 -2.03
C LYS A 22 -7.96 20.74 -2.87
N ALA A 23 -6.80 20.56 -2.25
CA ALA A 23 -5.55 20.30 -2.97
C ALA A 23 -5.64 18.99 -3.79
N ILE A 24 -6.16 17.91 -3.20
CA ILE A 24 -6.40 16.65 -3.92
C ILE A 24 -7.40 16.85 -5.06
N GLU A 25 -8.52 17.55 -4.84
CA GLU A 25 -9.48 17.85 -5.92
C GLU A 25 -8.83 18.55 -7.11
N LEU A 26 -7.95 19.54 -6.86
CA LEU A 26 -7.21 20.23 -7.90
C LEU A 26 -6.25 19.31 -8.68
N GLU A 27 -5.57 18.39 -8.00
CA GLU A 27 -4.73 17.38 -8.65
C GLU A 27 -5.56 16.46 -9.56
N PHE A 28 -6.75 16.06 -9.13
CA PHE A 28 -7.63 15.20 -9.92
C PHE A 28 -8.29 15.93 -11.11
N ILE A 29 -8.52 17.24 -11.01
CA ILE A 29 -8.92 18.05 -12.16
C ILE A 29 -7.84 18.00 -13.24
N LYS A 30 -6.57 18.20 -12.87
CA LYS A 30 -5.44 18.12 -13.81
C LYS A 30 -5.32 16.73 -14.43
N LEU A 31 -5.48 15.67 -13.63
CA LEU A 31 -5.39 14.29 -14.09
C LEU A 31 -6.46 13.96 -15.14
N ARG A 32 -7.73 14.35 -14.90
CA ARG A 32 -8.84 14.16 -15.84
C ARG A 32 -8.66 14.95 -17.14
N GLN A 33 -8.04 16.13 -17.08
CA GLN A 33 -7.72 16.90 -18.28
C GLN A 33 -6.63 16.21 -19.12
N ALA A 34 -5.66 15.55 -18.47
CA ALA A 34 -4.57 14.84 -19.13
C ALA A 34 -4.97 13.45 -19.68
N ILE A 35 -6.03 12.84 -19.16
CA ILE A 35 -6.47 11.48 -19.51
C ILE A 35 -7.97 11.51 -19.84
N SER A 36 -8.30 11.46 -21.12
CA SER A 36 -9.68 11.65 -21.62
C SER A 36 -10.42 10.37 -21.96
N ASP A 37 -9.72 9.24 -22.06
CA ASP A 37 -10.27 7.95 -22.50
C ASP A 37 -10.57 6.97 -21.35
N ILE A 38 -10.22 7.35 -20.12
CA ILE A 38 -10.51 6.63 -18.88
C ILE A 38 -11.40 7.51 -18.00
N ASP A 39 -12.51 6.96 -17.50
CA ASP A 39 -13.40 7.62 -16.55
C ASP A 39 -12.78 7.57 -15.14
N ILE A 40 -12.28 8.73 -14.67
CA ILE A 40 -11.59 8.87 -13.39
C ILE A 40 -12.51 9.56 -12.38
N GLU A 41 -12.93 8.83 -11.37
CA GLU A 41 -13.72 9.37 -10.26
C GLU A 41 -12.88 9.54 -8.99
N LEU A 42 -13.27 10.51 -8.15
CA LEU A 42 -12.65 10.79 -6.85
C LEU A 42 -13.76 10.83 -5.80
N GLU A 43 -13.58 10.07 -4.73
CA GLU A 43 -14.41 10.08 -3.52
C GLU A 43 -13.54 10.36 -2.30
N PHE A 44 -14.08 11.05 -1.29
CA PHE A 44 -13.43 11.17 0.01
C PHE A 44 -14.02 10.19 1.01
N PHE A 45 -13.14 9.44 1.67
CA PHE A 45 -13.48 8.69 2.87
C PHE A 45 -13.16 9.57 4.10
N ASP A 46 -14.20 9.88 4.89
CA ASP A 46 -14.05 10.60 6.16
C ASP A 46 -13.24 9.76 7.14
N ALA A 47 -11.95 10.09 7.26
CA ALA A 47 -11.01 9.39 8.12
C ALA A 47 -11.39 9.54 9.60
N ILE A 48 -11.06 8.51 10.38
CA ILE A 48 -11.30 8.48 11.81
C ILE A 48 -10.28 9.37 12.50
N TYR A 49 -10.77 10.40 13.18
CA TYR A 49 -9.94 11.23 14.02
C TYR A 49 -9.66 10.50 15.34
N GLY A 50 -8.49 9.88 15.46
CA GLY A 50 -8.19 9.02 16.60
C GLY A 50 -8.20 9.71 17.97
N LYS A 51 -8.21 11.05 18.02
CA LYS A 51 -8.38 11.81 19.28
C LYS A 51 -9.82 11.82 19.79
N ASP A 52 -10.80 11.53 18.93
CA ASP A 52 -12.21 11.42 19.30
C ASP A 52 -12.57 10.02 19.83
N LEU A 53 -11.63 9.06 19.78
CA LEU A 53 -11.82 7.71 20.30
C LEU A 53 -11.72 7.70 21.82
N THR A 54 -12.55 6.88 22.47
CA THR A 54 -12.53 6.74 23.93
C THR A 54 -11.24 6.08 24.42
N THR A 55 -10.84 6.38 25.65
CA THR A 55 -9.65 5.78 26.28
C THR A 55 -9.74 4.26 26.33
N GLU A 56 -10.93 3.70 26.55
CA GLU A 56 -11.17 2.25 26.55
C GLU A 56 -10.91 1.63 25.18
N THR A 57 -11.35 2.29 24.11
CA THR A 57 -11.13 1.83 22.73
C THR A 57 -9.63 1.83 22.40
N LEU A 58 -8.93 2.91 22.74
CA LEU A 58 -7.48 3.04 22.55
C LEU A 58 -6.72 1.97 23.35
N ALA A 59 -7.14 1.71 24.59
CA ALA A 59 -6.53 0.69 25.44
C ALA A 59 -6.76 -0.72 24.88
N LEU A 60 -7.99 -1.05 24.48
CA LEU A 60 -8.33 -2.36 23.93
C LEU A 60 -7.54 -2.70 22.66
N ILE A 61 -7.38 -1.73 21.75
CA ILE A 61 -6.57 -1.91 20.54
C ILE A 61 -5.10 -2.16 20.89
N ASN A 62 -4.54 -1.42 21.85
CA ASN A 62 -3.16 -1.63 22.26
C ASN A 62 -2.95 -2.97 22.99
N ILE A 63 -3.89 -3.39 23.83
CA ILE A 63 -3.88 -4.72 24.48
C ILE A 63 -3.95 -5.83 23.43
N ALA A 64 -4.84 -5.72 22.44
CA ALA A 64 -4.94 -6.70 21.34
C ALA A 64 -3.61 -6.82 20.57
N ARG A 65 -2.94 -5.69 20.31
CA ARG A 65 -1.61 -5.67 19.66
C ARG A 65 -0.52 -6.30 20.52
N GLU A 66 -0.56 -6.09 21.83
CA GLU A 66 0.36 -6.71 22.78
C GLU A 66 0.19 -8.23 22.78
N GLN A 67 -1.04 -8.72 22.91
CA GLN A 67 -1.36 -10.15 22.84
C GLN A 67 -0.97 -10.79 21.51
N ALA A 68 -1.06 -10.05 20.41
CA ALA A 68 -0.64 -10.50 19.09
C ALA A 68 0.90 -10.41 18.84
N GLY A 69 1.68 -10.03 19.86
CA GLY A 69 3.13 -9.87 19.78
C GLY A 69 3.57 -8.75 18.85
N GLN A 70 2.73 -7.72 18.65
CA GLN A 70 2.99 -6.56 17.76
C GLN A 70 3.32 -5.27 18.51
N CYS A 71 3.33 -5.30 19.84
CA CYS A 71 3.58 -4.13 20.66
C CYS A 71 5.09 -3.93 20.92
N LYS A 72 5.78 -3.25 20.00
CA LYS A 72 7.08 -2.63 20.32
C LYS A 72 6.91 -1.38 21.18
N ARG A 73 5.78 -0.70 20.98
CA ARG A 73 5.25 0.41 21.77
C ARG A 73 3.74 0.53 21.51
N PRO A 74 2.99 1.20 22.41
CA PRO A 74 1.63 1.63 22.13
C PRO A 74 1.57 2.46 20.84
N MET A 75 0.50 2.28 20.07
CA MET A 75 0.19 3.12 18.90
C MET A 75 -0.30 4.49 19.39
N SER A 76 0.06 5.52 18.64
CA SER A 76 -0.49 6.85 18.83
C SER A 76 -1.98 6.86 18.48
N THR A 77 -2.73 7.86 18.98
CA THR A 77 -4.12 8.07 18.54
C THR A 77 -4.20 8.26 17.02
N GLY A 78 -3.24 8.97 16.42
CA GLY A 78 -3.13 9.13 14.98
C GLY A 78 -2.93 7.81 14.24
N GLU A 79 -2.04 6.93 14.73
CA GLU A 79 -1.79 5.62 14.14
C GLU A 79 -3.03 4.71 14.25
N ILE A 80 -3.76 4.78 15.37
CA ILE A 80 -5.04 4.07 15.54
C ILE A 80 -6.09 4.61 14.56
N GLY A 81 -6.21 5.93 14.41
CA GLY A 81 -7.14 6.56 13.47
C GLY A 81 -6.84 6.16 12.02
N CYS A 82 -5.57 6.17 11.62
CA CYS A 82 -5.11 5.70 10.31
C CYS A 82 -5.46 4.22 10.10
N MET A 83 -5.06 3.35 11.04
CA MET A 83 -5.36 1.91 11.00
C MET A 83 -6.86 1.64 10.82
N LEU A 84 -7.72 2.26 11.64
CA LEU A 84 -9.16 2.04 11.57
C LEU A 84 -9.76 2.58 10.28
N SER A 85 -9.27 3.71 9.77
CA SER A 85 -9.74 4.28 8.50
C SER A 85 -9.47 3.34 7.32
N HIS A 86 -8.26 2.77 7.24
CA HIS A 86 -7.93 1.77 6.23
C HIS A 86 -8.73 0.47 6.43
N LEU A 87 -8.87 -0.01 7.67
CA LEU A 87 -9.63 -1.23 7.96
C LEU A 87 -11.09 -1.12 7.49
N PHE A 88 -11.77 -0.03 7.82
CA PHE A 88 -13.16 0.17 7.40
C PHE A 88 -13.31 0.41 5.91
N LEU A 89 -12.34 1.08 5.27
CA LEU A 89 -12.35 1.20 3.82
C LEU A 89 -12.14 -0.16 3.13
N TRP A 90 -11.20 -0.98 3.61
CA TRP A 90 -11.04 -2.36 3.10
C TRP A 90 -12.29 -3.19 3.31
N GLN A 91 -12.97 -3.03 4.46
CA GLN A 91 -14.25 -3.69 4.69
C GLN A 91 -15.28 -3.30 3.63
N ARG A 92 -15.47 -2.00 3.34
CA ARG A 92 -16.37 -1.53 2.28
C ARG A 92 -16.03 -2.11 0.90
N ILE A 93 -14.73 -2.19 0.57
CA ILE A 93 -14.27 -2.78 -0.70
C ILE A 93 -14.53 -4.30 -0.73
N SER A 94 -14.33 -4.99 0.39
CA SER A 94 -14.60 -6.44 0.50
C SER A 94 -16.08 -6.79 0.36
N GLU A 95 -16.95 -5.88 0.78
CA GLU A 95 -18.41 -5.97 0.64
C GLU A 95 -18.90 -5.62 -0.77
N GLN A 96 -17.99 -5.53 -1.75
CA GLN A 96 -18.31 -5.31 -3.17
C GLN A 96 -19.07 -4.01 -3.47
N ARG A 97 -18.93 -2.98 -2.61
CA ARG A 97 -19.61 -1.69 -2.78
C ARG A 97 -19.15 -0.88 -4.00
N TYR A 98 -18.02 -1.25 -4.61
CA TYR A 98 -17.38 -0.53 -5.72
C TYR A 98 -17.25 -1.38 -7.00
N THR A 99 -18.16 -2.34 -7.23
CA THR A 99 -18.13 -3.24 -8.41
C THR A 99 -18.40 -2.55 -9.74
N ALA A 100 -18.88 -1.30 -9.73
CA ALA A 100 -19.06 -0.50 -10.94
C ALA A 100 -17.74 -0.02 -11.56
N TYR A 101 -16.63 -0.12 -10.83
CA TYR A 101 -15.30 0.35 -11.23
C TYR A 101 -14.40 -0.84 -11.59
N ASP A 102 -13.62 -0.69 -12.65
CA ASP A 102 -12.66 -1.70 -13.08
C ASP A 102 -11.45 -1.75 -12.13
N ARG A 103 -11.15 -0.64 -11.46
CA ARG A 103 -10.09 -0.54 -10.44
C ARG A 103 -10.46 0.46 -9.35
N VAL A 104 -10.10 0.13 -8.11
CA VAL A 104 -10.17 1.05 -6.96
C VAL A 104 -8.75 1.35 -6.48
N VAL A 105 -8.43 2.62 -6.30
CA VAL A 105 -7.17 3.12 -5.76
C VAL A 105 -7.48 3.85 -4.45
N ILE A 106 -6.78 3.49 -3.39
CA ILE A 106 -6.82 4.20 -2.10
C ILE A 106 -5.63 5.16 -2.08
N ILE A 107 -5.89 6.42 -1.70
CA ILE A 107 -4.85 7.43 -1.48
C ILE A 107 -5.05 8.12 -0.13
N GLU A 108 -3.98 8.68 0.45
CA GLU A 108 -4.05 9.62 1.57
C GLU A 108 -4.15 11.07 1.06
N ASP A 109 -4.37 12.03 1.96
CA ASP A 109 -4.53 13.45 1.62
C ASP A 109 -3.21 14.26 1.60
N ASP A 110 -2.08 13.56 1.69
CA ASP A 110 -0.72 14.11 1.68
C ASP A 110 0.11 13.65 0.47
N VAL A 111 -0.55 13.15 -0.57
CA VAL A 111 0.07 12.76 -1.84
C VAL A 111 -0.20 13.77 -2.94
N TYR A 112 0.69 13.82 -3.91
CA TYR A 112 0.55 14.62 -5.13
C TYR A 112 0.94 13.80 -6.36
N LEU A 113 0.47 14.19 -7.54
CA LEU A 113 0.83 13.50 -8.78
C LEU A 113 2.34 13.65 -9.03
N ALA A 114 3.00 12.53 -9.34
CA ALA A 114 4.43 12.53 -9.55
C ALA A 114 4.80 13.33 -10.81
N ALA A 115 5.64 14.36 -10.66
CA ALA A 115 6.06 15.18 -11.78
C ALA A 115 6.82 14.36 -12.83
N HIS A 116 6.54 14.58 -14.12
CA HIS A 116 7.25 13.96 -15.26
C HIS A 116 7.07 12.44 -15.46
N HIS A 117 6.02 11.84 -14.89
CA HIS A 117 5.72 10.41 -15.09
C HIS A 117 4.63 10.14 -16.13
N GLN A 118 4.62 8.90 -16.64
CA GLN A 118 3.75 8.43 -17.72
C GLN A 118 2.34 8.08 -17.20
N HIS A 119 1.65 9.01 -16.53
CA HIS A 119 0.37 8.74 -15.84
C HIS A 119 -0.67 8.03 -16.72
N THR A 120 -0.85 8.47 -17.97
CA THR A 120 -1.76 7.82 -18.93
C THR A 120 -1.36 6.36 -19.15
N ALA A 121 -0.11 6.09 -19.53
CA ALA A 121 0.37 4.72 -19.79
C ALA A 121 0.32 3.84 -18.53
N GLN A 122 0.63 4.41 -17.37
CA GLN A 122 0.55 3.73 -16.08
C GLN A 122 -0.88 3.36 -15.71
N LEU A 123 -1.85 4.25 -15.96
CA LEU A 123 -3.26 3.98 -15.67
C LEU A 123 -3.80 2.86 -16.57
N HIS A 124 -3.49 2.88 -17.87
CA HIS A 124 -3.82 1.79 -18.79
C HIS A 124 -3.17 0.47 -18.39
N SER A 125 -1.89 0.51 -18.02
CA SER A 125 -1.17 -0.70 -17.59
C SER A 125 -1.77 -1.26 -16.29
N MET A 126 -2.06 -0.41 -15.30
CA MET A 126 -2.70 -0.81 -14.04
C MET A 126 -4.11 -1.41 -14.24
N LEU A 127 -4.92 -0.81 -15.12
CA LEU A 127 -6.28 -1.29 -15.43
C LEU A 127 -6.27 -2.72 -15.96
N ASN A 128 -5.26 -3.07 -16.76
CA ASN A 128 -5.10 -4.42 -17.32
C ASN A 128 -4.26 -5.34 -16.43
N HIS A 129 -3.76 -4.86 -15.30
CA HIS A 129 -2.83 -5.62 -14.46
C HIS A 129 -3.57 -6.61 -13.54
N PRO A 130 -3.25 -7.92 -13.58
CA PRO A 130 -4.00 -8.95 -12.83
C PRO A 130 -3.73 -8.96 -11.32
N ALA A 131 -2.70 -8.24 -10.86
CA ALA A 131 -2.36 -8.20 -9.43
C ALA A 131 -3.50 -7.61 -8.59
N GLU A 132 -3.82 -8.30 -7.52
CA GLU A 132 -4.87 -7.92 -6.59
C GLU A 132 -4.48 -6.77 -5.66
N PHE A 133 -3.17 -6.53 -5.50
CA PHE A 133 -2.57 -5.39 -4.79
C PHE A 133 -1.50 -4.74 -5.66
N ILE A 134 -1.48 -3.41 -5.72
CA ILE A 134 -0.50 -2.62 -6.48
C ILE A 134 -0.11 -1.40 -5.65
N PHE A 135 1.18 -1.09 -5.52
CA PHE A 135 1.62 0.17 -4.93
C PHE A 135 1.62 1.29 -5.99
N LEU A 136 1.19 2.48 -5.58
CA LEU A 136 1.12 3.67 -6.44
C LEU A 136 1.90 4.87 -5.91
N SER A 137 2.35 4.85 -4.65
CA SER A 137 3.09 5.96 -4.03
C SER A 137 4.59 5.75 -4.08
N GLY A 138 5.35 6.86 -4.12
CA GLY A 138 6.76 6.91 -3.76
C GLY A 138 7.13 8.11 -2.90
N HIS A 139 8.41 8.18 -2.53
CA HIS A 139 8.92 9.24 -1.67
C HIS A 139 10.20 9.84 -2.26
N SER A 140 10.26 11.17 -2.33
CA SER A 140 11.44 11.96 -2.71
C SER A 140 12.70 11.67 -1.89
N LYS A 141 12.58 11.18 -0.64
CA LYS A 141 13.72 10.90 0.22
C LYS A 141 14.43 9.65 -0.27
N LYS A 142 15.75 9.77 -0.52
CA LYS A 142 16.61 8.64 -0.91
C LYS A 142 16.40 7.45 0.04
N ALA A 143 15.84 6.37 -0.51
CA ALA A 143 15.67 5.13 0.23
C ALA A 143 17.04 4.65 0.72
N ARG A 144 17.16 4.39 2.03
CA ARG A 144 18.37 3.81 2.64
C ARG A 144 18.51 2.31 2.39
N THR A 145 17.53 1.70 1.74
CA THR A 145 17.45 0.28 1.44
C THR A 145 17.23 0.05 -0.04
N ARG A 146 17.99 -0.88 -0.61
CA ARG A 146 17.80 -1.32 -1.99
C ARG A 146 16.50 -2.13 -2.08
N ILE A 147 15.55 -1.63 -2.85
CA ILE A 147 14.37 -2.39 -3.26
C ILE A 147 14.82 -3.33 -4.38
N LEU A 148 14.50 -4.62 -4.27
CA LEU A 148 14.81 -5.61 -5.29
C LEU A 148 13.59 -5.90 -6.15
N GLY A 149 13.84 -6.08 -7.45
CA GLY A 149 12.79 -6.14 -8.45
C GLY A 149 13.33 -5.96 -9.85
N TYR A 150 12.41 -5.83 -10.80
CA TYR A 150 12.71 -5.66 -12.22
C TYR A 150 11.72 -4.69 -12.85
N VAL A 151 12.18 -3.95 -13.88
CA VAL A 151 11.30 -3.04 -14.62
C VAL A 151 10.42 -3.85 -15.56
N SER A 152 9.15 -3.51 -15.63
CA SER A 152 8.19 -4.04 -16.61
C SER A 152 8.66 -3.82 -18.05
N LYS A 153 8.20 -4.67 -18.97
CA LYS A 153 8.62 -4.59 -20.39
C LYS A 153 8.22 -3.26 -21.04
N ASP A 154 7.05 -2.75 -20.69
CA ASP A 154 6.52 -1.46 -21.17
C ASP A 154 7.06 -0.26 -20.38
N LYS A 155 7.90 -0.51 -19.37
CA LYS A 155 8.54 0.49 -18.49
C LYS A 155 7.55 1.34 -17.68
N THR A 156 6.31 0.88 -17.50
CA THR A 156 5.28 1.63 -16.76
C THR A 156 5.37 1.42 -15.25
N TYR A 157 5.84 0.25 -14.80
CA TYR A 157 6.03 -0.08 -13.39
C TYR A 157 7.32 -0.85 -13.10
N PHE A 158 7.71 -0.85 -11.83
CA PHE A 158 8.74 -1.72 -11.27
C PHE A 158 8.06 -2.86 -10.51
N ASN A 159 8.47 -4.10 -10.70
CA ASN A 159 7.93 -5.22 -9.96
C ASN A 159 8.85 -5.58 -8.80
N MET A 160 8.42 -5.29 -7.57
CA MET A 160 9.19 -5.59 -6.36
C MET A 160 9.11 -7.08 -6.02
N LEU A 161 10.20 -7.67 -5.54
CA LEU A 161 10.25 -9.08 -5.12
C LEU A 161 9.61 -9.28 -3.73
N GLY A 162 8.32 -9.00 -3.62
CA GLY A 162 7.52 -9.28 -2.42
C GLY A 162 7.61 -8.20 -1.34
N SER A 163 6.75 -8.34 -0.34
CA SER A 163 6.49 -7.32 0.69
C SER A 163 7.61 -7.08 1.71
N ARG A 164 8.69 -7.84 1.61
CA ARG A 164 9.80 -7.83 2.59
C ARG A 164 10.79 -6.69 2.37
N TYR A 165 10.76 -6.09 1.18
CA TYR A 165 11.56 -4.90 0.87
C TYR A 165 10.78 -3.68 1.34
N GLN A 166 11.32 -3.02 2.37
CA GLN A 166 10.68 -2.03 3.24
C GLN A 166 10.15 -0.80 2.50
N TYR A 167 8.99 -0.93 1.86
CA TYR A 167 8.10 0.19 1.65
C TYR A 167 7.30 0.37 2.93
N THR A 168 7.55 1.46 3.64
CA THR A 168 6.74 1.91 4.79
C THR A 168 5.93 3.08 4.27
N MET A 169 4.61 3.05 4.44
CA MET A 169 3.57 4.03 4.07
C MET A 169 2.38 3.40 3.33
N ALA A 170 1.18 3.87 3.65
CA ALA A 170 -0.09 3.45 3.07
C ALA A 170 -0.71 4.54 2.16
N CYS A 171 0.14 5.37 1.55
CA CYS A 171 -0.30 6.64 1.00
C CYS A 171 -0.90 6.55 -0.40
N ALA A 172 -0.52 5.57 -1.22
CA ALA A 172 -1.28 5.24 -2.43
C ALA A 172 -1.08 3.78 -2.85
N TYR A 173 -2.18 3.06 -3.04
CA TYR A 173 -2.19 1.68 -3.52
C TYR A 173 -3.56 1.29 -4.07
N SER A 174 -3.58 0.28 -4.95
CA SER A 174 -4.81 -0.31 -5.46
C SER A 174 -5.03 -1.69 -4.84
N VAL A 175 -6.30 -2.00 -4.57
CA VAL A 175 -6.71 -3.26 -3.94
C VAL A 175 -8.01 -3.76 -4.57
N THR A 176 -8.11 -5.06 -4.83
CA THR A 176 -9.37 -5.69 -5.27
C THR A 176 -10.23 -6.12 -4.07
N ALA A 177 -11.51 -6.42 -4.27
CA ALA A 177 -12.38 -6.93 -3.20
C ALA A 177 -11.85 -8.21 -2.52
N ASN A 178 -11.26 -9.12 -3.30
CA ASN A 178 -10.68 -10.35 -2.77
C ASN A 178 -9.46 -10.07 -1.88
N GLU A 179 -8.59 -9.14 -2.30
CA GLU A 179 -7.43 -8.78 -1.49
C GLU A 179 -7.84 -7.98 -0.25
N ALA A 180 -8.79 -7.06 -0.37
CA ALA A 180 -9.34 -6.33 0.78
C ALA A 180 -9.89 -7.29 1.84
N THR A 181 -10.56 -8.38 1.43
CA THR A 181 -11.01 -9.45 2.33
C THR A 181 -9.85 -10.08 3.09
N LYS A 182 -8.71 -10.34 2.43
CA LYS A 182 -7.51 -10.91 3.09
C LYS A 182 -6.89 -9.90 4.07
N LEU A 183 -6.80 -8.63 3.68
CA LEU A 183 -6.28 -7.55 4.53
C LEU A 183 -7.12 -7.39 5.81
N VAL A 184 -8.45 -7.36 5.69
CA VAL A 184 -9.37 -7.32 6.85
C VAL A 184 -9.14 -8.53 7.76
N ARG A 185 -9.13 -9.75 7.21
CA ARG A 185 -8.90 -10.97 8.00
C ARG A 185 -7.58 -10.95 8.75
N LYS A 186 -6.50 -10.50 8.11
CA LYS A 186 -5.19 -10.37 8.74
C LYS A 186 -5.18 -9.32 9.84
N MET A 187 -5.76 -8.15 9.59
CA MET A 187 -5.84 -7.07 10.58
C MET A 187 -6.65 -7.49 11.82
N LEU A 188 -7.71 -8.28 11.65
CA LEU A 188 -8.50 -8.85 12.75
C LEU A 188 -7.77 -9.98 13.48
N ALA A 189 -7.05 -10.85 12.77
CA ALA A 189 -6.30 -11.94 13.39
C ALA A 189 -5.07 -11.43 14.15
N LYS A 190 -4.46 -10.35 13.67
CA LYS A 190 -3.25 -9.76 14.23
C LYS A 190 -3.25 -8.26 13.92
N THR A 191 -3.82 -7.51 14.84
CA THR A 191 -3.89 -6.05 14.74
C THR A 191 -2.48 -5.46 14.64
N THR A 192 -2.30 -4.56 13.68
CA THR A 192 -1.02 -3.89 13.40
C THR A 192 -1.29 -2.51 12.79
N VAL A 193 -0.26 -1.77 12.43
CA VAL A 193 -0.41 -0.47 11.74
C VAL A 193 -0.86 -0.68 10.29
N ALA A 194 -1.50 0.33 9.68
CA ALA A 194 -2.05 0.26 8.33
C ALA A 194 -1.00 -0.10 7.26
N ASP A 195 0.27 0.24 7.50
CA ASP A 195 1.37 0.07 6.56
C ASP A 195 2.33 -1.08 6.94
N ASP A 196 1.92 -2.03 7.78
CA ASP A 196 2.68 -3.26 8.04
C ASP A 196 2.57 -4.25 6.86
N TRP A 197 2.99 -3.78 5.68
CA TRP A 197 2.92 -4.53 4.43
C TRP A 197 3.69 -5.84 4.48
N LYS A 198 4.74 -5.91 5.29
CA LYS A 198 5.51 -7.15 5.51
C LYS A 198 4.60 -8.27 6.05
N TYR A 199 3.69 -7.95 6.96
CA TYR A 199 2.69 -8.89 7.46
C TYR A 199 1.47 -8.97 6.53
N LEU A 200 0.90 -7.81 6.16
CA LEU A 200 -0.35 -7.72 5.41
C LEU A 200 -0.26 -8.35 4.02
N LEU A 201 0.90 -8.31 3.37
CA LEU A 201 1.16 -8.88 2.05
C LEU A 201 2.22 -10.00 2.09
N SER A 202 2.39 -10.67 3.24
CA SER A 202 3.43 -11.69 3.48
C SER A 202 3.42 -12.89 2.49
N GLU A 203 2.29 -13.16 1.87
CA GLU A 203 2.02 -14.22 0.89
C GLU A 203 2.39 -13.83 -0.54
N LYS A 204 2.60 -12.53 -0.81
CA LYS A 204 2.91 -12.02 -2.14
C LYS A 204 4.41 -12.17 -2.41
N SER A 205 4.75 -12.94 -3.45
CA SER A 205 6.13 -13.10 -3.93
C SER A 205 6.61 -11.93 -4.75
N GLU A 206 5.69 -11.19 -5.36
CA GLU A 206 5.97 -10.02 -6.17
C GLU A 206 4.85 -8.99 -6.02
N ILE A 207 5.17 -7.70 -6.12
CA ILE A 207 4.23 -6.60 -5.97
C ILE A 207 4.56 -5.52 -7.02
N PRO A 208 3.64 -5.24 -7.95
CA PRO A 208 3.80 -4.13 -8.90
C PRO A 208 3.81 -2.79 -8.16
N TYR A 209 4.73 -1.94 -8.59
CA TYR A 209 4.98 -0.62 -8.03
C TYR A 209 4.98 0.39 -9.16
N TYR A 210 3.92 1.17 -9.25
CA TYR A 210 3.76 2.28 -10.17
C TYR A 210 4.16 3.55 -9.41
N TYR A 211 5.16 4.27 -9.89
CA TYR A 211 5.46 5.59 -9.34
C TYR A 211 4.48 6.58 -9.97
N PHE A 212 3.30 6.71 -9.34
CA PHE A 212 2.18 7.52 -9.84
C PHE A 212 1.95 8.73 -8.93
N PHE A 213 2.04 8.52 -7.63
CA PHE A 213 2.00 9.56 -6.62
C PHE A 213 3.36 9.69 -5.95
N GLU A 214 3.65 10.91 -5.51
CA GLU A 214 4.76 11.18 -4.61
C GLU A 214 4.21 11.73 -3.29
N GLN A 215 4.91 11.42 -2.22
CA GLN A 215 4.64 11.91 -0.87
C GLN A 215 5.80 12.80 -0.39
N GLY A 216 5.46 13.94 0.20
CA GLY A 216 6.41 14.91 0.74
C GLY A 216 6.24 16.33 0.21
N GLY A 217 5.90 17.28 1.07
CA GLY A 217 5.75 18.71 0.72
C GLY A 217 5.80 19.60 1.97
N GLU A 218 5.58 20.91 1.84
CA GLU A 218 5.59 21.86 2.98
C GLU A 218 4.56 21.51 4.08
N ASN A 219 3.58 20.65 3.78
CA ASN A 219 2.50 20.22 4.66
C ASN A 219 2.53 18.72 5.02
N ASP A 220 3.73 18.15 5.24
CA ASP A 220 3.86 16.79 5.81
C ASP A 220 2.97 16.65 7.06
N SER A 221 2.36 15.48 7.21
CA SER A 221 1.45 15.12 8.31
C SER A 221 1.97 15.57 9.69
N THR A 222 1.37 16.64 10.24
CA THR A 222 1.73 17.23 11.56
C THR A 222 1.41 16.32 12.73
N ILE A 223 0.67 15.23 12.49
CA ILE A 223 0.26 14.24 13.49
C ILE A 223 1.49 13.61 14.17
N ASP A 224 2.57 13.36 13.43
CA ASP A 224 3.75 12.63 13.89
C ASP A 224 4.67 13.44 14.83
N ALA A 225 4.61 14.78 14.77
CA ALA A 225 5.56 15.64 15.50
C ALA A 225 5.29 15.76 17.00
N SER A 226 4.12 15.33 17.48
CA SER A 226 3.67 15.58 18.87
C SER A 226 3.71 14.36 19.81
N ASP A 227 3.90 13.14 19.31
CA ASP A 227 3.84 11.93 20.15
C ASP A 227 5.20 11.61 20.81
N GLN A 228 5.26 11.72 22.14
CA GLN A 228 6.45 11.45 22.94
C GLN A 228 6.85 9.96 22.92
N ASN A 229 5.90 9.02 22.98
CA ASN A 229 6.19 7.58 22.96
C ASN A 229 6.88 7.16 21.67
N ARG A 230 6.45 7.75 20.55
CA ARG A 230 7.07 7.53 19.24
C ARG A 230 8.48 8.12 19.19
N LYS A 231 8.69 9.32 19.74
CA LYS A 231 10.02 9.95 19.83
C LYS A 231 10.98 9.10 20.65
N ASP A 232 10.57 8.67 21.84
CA ASP A 232 11.39 7.88 22.75
C ASP A 232 11.80 6.55 22.12
N PHE A 233 10.85 5.86 21.47
CA PHE A 233 11.12 4.64 20.72
C PHE A 233 12.13 4.89 19.58
N LEU A 234 11.98 5.97 18.80
CA LEU A 234 12.90 6.28 17.70
C LEU A 234 14.32 6.62 18.17
N VAL A 235 14.47 7.17 19.38
CA VAL A 235 15.79 7.40 20.00
C VAL A 235 16.43 6.06 20.36
N GLN A 236 15.71 5.20 21.08
CA GLN A 236 16.21 3.88 21.50
C GLN A 236 16.54 2.96 20.29
N TYR A 237 15.77 3.07 19.21
CA TYR A 237 15.91 2.20 18.03
C TYR A 237 17.13 2.54 17.14
N LYS A 238 17.83 3.66 17.39
CA LYS A 238 18.99 4.08 16.58
C LYS A 238 20.28 3.31 16.87
N GLU A 239 20.36 2.55 17.97
CA GLU A 239 21.64 2.07 18.51
C GLU A 239 22.17 0.74 17.94
N ASN A 240 21.36 -0.10 17.27
CA ASN A 240 21.84 -1.44 16.86
C ASN A 240 21.81 -1.67 15.33
N ARG A 241 22.64 -0.90 14.60
CA ARG A 241 22.65 -0.88 13.11
C ARG A 241 23.22 -2.15 12.47
N PHE A 242 24.21 -2.80 13.09
CA PHE A 242 24.86 -3.99 12.54
C PHE A 242 23.93 -5.19 12.52
N ALA A 243 23.25 -5.48 13.64
CA ALA A 243 22.28 -6.58 13.72
C ALA A 243 21.15 -6.43 12.68
N LYS A 244 20.68 -5.20 12.44
CA LYS A 244 19.65 -4.90 11.44
C LYS A 244 20.10 -5.21 10.01
N ASN A 245 21.34 -4.87 9.65
CA ASN A 245 21.85 -5.13 8.30
C ASN A 245 22.13 -6.61 8.07
N ALA A 246 22.68 -7.32 9.07
CA ALA A 246 22.92 -8.76 9.00
C ALA A 246 21.61 -9.56 8.81
N TYR A 247 20.57 -9.24 9.59
CA TYR A 247 19.25 -9.85 9.45
C TYR A 247 18.63 -9.61 8.06
N LYS A 248 18.76 -8.40 7.52
CA LYS A 248 18.28 -8.08 6.17
C LYS A 248 19.00 -8.88 5.09
N ILE A 249 20.32 -9.02 5.19
CA ILE A 249 21.13 -9.83 4.27
C ILE A 249 20.69 -11.29 4.30
N TRP A 250 20.50 -11.85 5.50
CA TRP A 250 20.00 -13.22 5.64
C TRP A 250 18.61 -13.42 5.02
N GLN A 251 17.69 -12.48 5.25
CA GLN A 251 16.36 -12.50 4.61
C GLN A 251 16.42 -12.40 3.09
N ASP A 252 17.38 -11.65 2.55
CA ASP A 252 17.59 -11.56 1.10
C ASP A 252 17.98 -12.92 0.51
N ILE A 253 18.94 -13.60 1.15
CA ILE A 253 19.40 -14.93 0.75
C ILE A 253 18.24 -15.92 0.74
N GLN A 254 17.44 -15.96 1.82
CA GLN A 254 16.27 -16.85 1.91
C GLN A 254 15.24 -16.58 0.80
N THR A 255 14.98 -15.30 0.50
CA THR A 255 14.02 -14.90 -0.53
C THR A 255 14.50 -15.31 -1.92
N ARG A 256 15.79 -15.14 -2.23
CA ARG A 256 16.40 -15.61 -3.48
C ARG A 256 16.26 -17.11 -3.65
N ILE A 257 16.52 -17.88 -2.59
CA ILE A 257 16.35 -19.34 -2.62
C ILE A 257 14.89 -19.70 -2.87
N ALA A 258 13.94 -19.08 -2.16
CA ALA A 258 12.51 -19.33 -2.35
C ALA A 258 12.03 -18.98 -3.77
N LEU A 259 12.49 -17.86 -4.32
CA LEU A 259 12.19 -17.46 -5.69
C LEU A 259 12.76 -18.45 -6.70
N ILE A 260 14.03 -18.85 -6.56
CA ILE A 260 14.66 -19.87 -7.42
C ILE A 260 13.86 -21.18 -7.36
N LEU A 261 13.45 -21.63 -6.18
CA LEU A 261 12.64 -22.84 -6.01
C LEU A 261 11.26 -22.68 -6.67
N SER A 262 10.60 -21.53 -6.52
CA SER A 262 9.32 -21.25 -7.16
C SER A 262 9.42 -21.20 -8.69
N PHE A 263 10.51 -20.63 -9.21
CA PHE A 263 10.79 -20.51 -10.64
C PHE A 263 11.11 -21.89 -11.23
N ARG A 264 11.93 -22.70 -10.54
CA ARG A 264 12.19 -24.10 -10.90
C ARG A 264 10.90 -24.93 -10.92
N ARG A 265 10.04 -24.78 -9.91
CA ARG A 265 8.73 -25.45 -9.87
C ARG A 265 7.82 -25.04 -11.03
N LYS A 266 7.76 -23.74 -11.37
CA LYS A 266 7.03 -23.24 -12.55
C LYS A 266 7.59 -23.79 -13.85
N ASN A 267 8.91 -23.81 -14.01
CA ASN A 267 9.55 -24.37 -15.21
C ASN A 267 9.29 -25.87 -15.37
N ILE A 268 9.42 -26.65 -14.29
CA ILE A 268 9.09 -28.09 -14.29
C ILE A 268 7.62 -28.31 -14.65
N LEU A 269 6.71 -27.50 -14.11
CA LEU A 269 5.28 -27.60 -14.41
C LEU A 269 4.97 -27.23 -15.87
N ILE A 270 5.60 -26.18 -16.42
CA ILE A 270 5.48 -25.78 -17.83
C ILE A 270 6.02 -26.88 -18.74
N GLU A 271 7.17 -27.47 -18.41
CA GLU A 271 7.77 -28.57 -19.16
C GLU A 271 6.87 -29.82 -19.12
N TYR A 272 6.31 -30.14 -17.96
CA TYR A 272 5.33 -31.22 -17.80
C TYR A 272 4.07 -30.99 -18.64
N ILE A 273 3.47 -29.81 -18.59
CA ILE A 273 2.28 -29.45 -19.39
C ILE A 273 2.61 -29.50 -20.88
N ASN A 274 3.73 -28.92 -21.32
CA ASN A 274 4.16 -28.97 -22.72
C ASN A 274 4.37 -30.40 -23.22
N ASN A 275 4.88 -31.29 -22.36
CA ASN A 275 5.05 -32.71 -22.66
C ASN A 275 3.71 -33.47 -22.73
N ILE A 276 2.68 -33.05 -21.98
CA ILE A 276 1.32 -33.59 -22.11
C ILE A 276 0.68 -33.11 -23.42
N VAL A 277 0.77 -31.81 -23.71
CA VAL A 277 0.19 -31.22 -24.94
C VAL A 277 0.82 -31.80 -26.21
N LYS A 278 2.12 -32.13 -26.20
CA LYS A 278 2.79 -32.80 -27.33
C LYS A 278 2.36 -34.27 -27.55
N LYS A 279 1.72 -34.89 -26.56
CA LYS A 279 1.28 -36.29 -26.60
C LYS A 279 -0.21 -36.45 -26.92
N LEU A 280 -0.95 -35.34 -27.00
CA LEU A 280 -2.33 -35.25 -27.46
C LEU A 280 -2.33 -34.79 -28.92
#